data_AF-A0A7C5J1N3-F1
#
_entry.id   AF-A0A7C5J1N3-F1
#
_cell.length_a   1.000
_cell.length_b   1.000
_cell.length_c   1.000
_cell.angle_alpha   90.00
_cell.angle_beta   90.00
_cell.angle_gamma   90.00
#
_symmetry.space_group_name_H-M   'P 1'
#
loop_
_entity.id
_entity.type
_entity.pdbx_description
1 polymer ?
#
loop_
_entity_poly.entity_id
_entity_poly.type
_entity_poly.pdbx_seq_one_letter_code
_entity_poly.pdbx_strand_id
1 'polypeptide(L)'
;MQLTRNLRLAVAGLIALHLASAFAAIALLGRMRPAIEKIIDQNVYSLSAVEEMLSVLAEGEGVETTSPHARFRAAYDRAAANITDERERPILMTIDRLSDASLPIESAPRHALVAELVRLGEVNRDNIVAADHDARRLGTAGAWSLVFLATLTLGSALAALRRMDRRVLQPVEELHDVLLGLRRGEHRRRCRPGLGAADELAQAMAALNRILDDRQSALVTATAAEHAFLTGGDEADRATLLHLLDESEDPVVVVEGTGEVVACNHRGLDRLSDQGDLKATLARIARGEPAPRGIEASPVKGADRYVCVLDAE
;
A
#
# COMPACT_ATOMS: atom_id res chain seq x y z
N MET A 1 7.68 1.54 22.46
CA MET A 1 7.15 0.71 21.35
C MET A 1 5.84 1.32 20.82
N GLN A 2 5.94 2.43 20.10
CA GLN A 2 4.81 3.12 19.44
C GLN A 2 4.45 2.43 18.11
N LEU A 3 5.41 1.85 17.38
CA LEU A 3 5.19 1.08 16.15
C LEU A 3 4.23 -0.10 16.38
N THR A 4 4.52 -0.96 17.35
CA THR A 4 3.67 -2.11 17.70
C THR A 4 2.30 -1.67 18.21
N ARG A 5 2.22 -0.56 18.95
CA ARG A 5 0.94 0.01 19.40
C ARG A 5 0.11 0.54 18.22
N ASN A 6 0.73 1.27 17.29
CA ASN A 6 0.09 1.82 16.11
C ASN A 6 -0.36 0.72 15.14
N LEU A 7 0.46 -0.34 14.98
CA LEU A 7 0.10 -1.51 14.18
C LEU A 7 -1.07 -2.27 14.82
N ARG A 8 -1.03 -2.50 16.14
CA ARG A 8 -2.15 -3.13 16.86
C ARG A 8 -3.43 -2.31 16.77
N LEU A 9 -3.35 -0.98 16.88
CA LEU A 9 -4.50 -0.09 16.70
C LEU A 9 -5.05 -0.15 15.28
N ALA A 10 -4.18 -0.18 14.26
CA ALA A 10 -4.61 -0.30 12.87
C ALA A 10 -5.30 -1.65 12.60
N VAL A 11 -4.70 -2.75 13.06
CA VAL A 11 -5.28 -4.10 12.92
C VAL A 11 -6.58 -4.22 13.71
N ALA A 12 -6.63 -3.76 14.97
CA ALA A 12 -7.83 -3.76 15.78
C ALA A 12 -8.94 -2.91 15.15
N GLY A 13 -8.60 -1.75 14.58
CA GLY A 13 -9.53 -0.90 13.83
C GLY A 13 -10.07 -1.61 12.59
N LEU A 14 -9.22 -2.34 11.85
CA LEU A 14 -9.64 -3.12 10.69
C LEU A 14 -10.60 -4.25 11.07
N ILE A 15 -10.30 -4.98 12.16
CA ILE A 15 -11.15 -6.03 12.71
C ILE A 15 -12.49 -5.45 13.17
N ALA A 16 -12.47 -4.34 13.92
CA ALA A 16 -13.67 -3.68 14.39
C ALA A 16 -14.56 -3.20 13.23
N LEU A 17 -13.96 -2.65 12.17
CA LEU A 17 -14.67 -2.24 10.97
C LEU A 17 -15.31 -3.44 10.25
N HIS A 18 -14.59 -4.56 10.14
CA HIS A 18 -15.14 -5.81 9.58
C HIS A 18 -16.29 -6.38 10.40
N LEU A 19 -16.18 -6.32 11.72
CA LEU A 19 -17.23 -6.81 12.61
C LEU A 19 -18.47 -5.92 12.49
N ALA A 20 -18.27 -4.60 12.49
CA ALA A 20 -19.34 -3.63 12.28
C ALA A 20 -20.02 -3.82 10.92
N SER A 21 -19.25 -4.10 9.86
CA SER A 21 -19.81 -4.34 8.53
C SER A 21 -20.62 -5.64 8.48
N ALA A 22 -20.15 -6.71 9.12
CA ALA A 22 -20.90 -7.96 9.23
C ALA A 22 -22.22 -7.76 9.99
N PHE A 23 -22.21 -7.05 11.12
CA PHE A 23 -23.42 -6.73 11.86
C PHE A 23 -24.38 -5.85 11.06
N ALA A 24 -23.88 -4.84 10.35
CA ALA A 24 -24.69 -3.99 9.49
C ALA A 24 -25.36 -4.81 8.37
N ALA A 25 -24.63 -5.74 7.75
CA ALA A 25 -25.16 -6.64 6.74
C ALA A 25 -26.28 -7.54 7.30
N ILE A 26 -26.05 -8.14 8.48
CA ILE A 26 -27.05 -8.98 9.16
C ILE A 26 -28.30 -8.15 9.52
N ALA A 27 -28.12 -6.94 10.06
CA ALA A 27 -29.22 -6.06 10.44
C ALA A 27 -30.05 -5.61 9.22
N LEU A 28 -29.39 -5.31 8.09
CA LEU A 28 -30.06 -5.00 6.83
C LEU A 28 -30.90 -6.17 6.33
N LEU A 29 -30.32 -7.38 6.30
CA LEU A 29 -31.04 -8.61 5.93
C LEU A 29 -32.20 -8.90 6.88
N GLY A 30 -32.01 -8.65 8.19
CA GLY A 30 -33.04 -8.85 9.22
C GLY A 30 -34.22 -7.89 9.13
N ARG A 31 -34.03 -6.63 8.70
CA ARG A 31 -35.12 -5.66 8.52
C ARG A 31 -36.01 -5.94 7.32
N MET A 32 -35.52 -6.67 6.32
CA MET A 32 -36.23 -6.91 5.07
C MET A 32 -37.34 -7.95 5.20
N ARG A 33 -37.14 -8.97 6.04
CA ARG A 33 -38.02 -10.14 6.11
C ARG A 33 -39.42 -9.91 6.74
N PRO A 34 -39.55 -9.17 7.87
CA PRO A 34 -40.79 -9.20 8.65
C PRO A 34 -41.95 -8.40 8.05
N ALA A 35 -41.66 -7.33 7.31
CA ALA A 35 -42.70 -6.43 6.80
C ALA A 35 -43.47 -7.06 5.63
N ILE A 36 -42.80 -7.91 4.84
CA ILE A 36 -43.36 -8.49 3.62
C ILE A 36 -44.09 -9.80 3.94
N GLU A 37 -43.48 -10.67 4.76
CA GLU A 37 -44.13 -11.92 5.22
C GLU A 37 -45.47 -11.59 5.90
N LYS A 38 -45.52 -10.58 6.78
CA LYS A 38 -46.75 -10.20 7.46
C LYS A 38 -47.84 -9.70 6.52
N ILE A 39 -47.49 -8.87 5.52
CA ILE A 39 -48.47 -8.35 4.55
C ILE A 39 -48.97 -9.47 3.64
N ILE A 40 -48.08 -10.35 3.18
CA ILE A 40 -48.47 -11.49 2.33
C ILE A 40 -49.36 -12.47 3.11
N ASP A 41 -48.99 -12.83 4.34
CA ASP A 41 -49.76 -13.76 5.16
C ASP A 41 -51.17 -13.23 5.49
N GLN A 42 -51.27 -11.94 5.81
CA GLN A 42 -52.56 -11.30 6.05
C GLN A 42 -53.42 -11.24 4.79
N ASN A 43 -52.84 -10.96 3.62
CA ASN A 43 -53.59 -10.91 2.37
C ASN A 43 -54.03 -12.31 1.90
N VAL A 44 -53.19 -13.35 2.06
CA VAL A 44 -53.56 -14.74 1.78
C VAL A 44 -54.74 -15.17 2.67
N TYR A 45 -54.75 -14.76 3.95
CA TYR A 45 -55.85 -15.04 4.86
C TYR A 45 -57.16 -14.39 4.43
N SER A 46 -57.12 -13.12 4.01
CA SER A 46 -58.31 -12.40 3.53
C SER A 46 -58.80 -12.92 2.18
N LEU A 47 -57.90 -13.31 1.27
CA LEU A 47 -58.26 -13.93 -0.01
C LEU A 47 -58.95 -15.30 0.20
N SER A 48 -58.41 -16.14 1.08
CA SER A 48 -59.01 -17.44 1.43
C SER A 48 -60.42 -17.28 2.00
N ALA A 49 -60.66 -16.24 2.80
CA ALA A 49 -62.00 -15.91 3.30
C ALA A 49 -62.97 -15.50 2.16
N VAL A 50 -62.50 -14.75 1.17
CA VAL A 50 -63.29 -14.39 -0.03
C VAL A 50 -63.61 -15.63 -0.88
N GLU A 51 -62.63 -16.51 -1.10
CA GLU A 51 -62.82 -17.77 -1.81
C GLU A 51 -63.84 -18.67 -1.10
N GLU A 52 -63.81 -18.74 0.23
CA GLU A 52 -64.78 -19.52 1.00
C GLU A 52 -66.19 -18.92 0.94
N MET A 53 -66.32 -17.58 1.00
CA MET A 53 -67.60 -16.89 0.78
C MET A 53 -68.17 -17.18 -0.62
N LEU A 54 -67.33 -17.17 -1.66
CA LEU A 54 -67.73 -17.53 -3.03
C LEU A 54 -68.08 -19.02 -3.16
N SER A 55 -67.36 -19.92 -2.49
CA SER A 55 -67.65 -21.37 -2.47
C SER A 55 -69.01 -21.65 -1.85
N VAL A 56 -69.32 -21.02 -0.71
CA VAL A 56 -70.64 -21.14 -0.07
C VAL A 56 -71.75 -20.65 -1.00
N LEU A 57 -71.50 -19.55 -1.72
CA LEU A 57 -72.46 -19.08 -2.72
C LEU A 57 -72.57 -20.03 -3.91
N ALA A 58 -71.53 -20.80 -4.27
CA ALA A 58 -71.53 -21.73 -5.39
C ALA A 58 -72.16 -23.09 -5.08
N GLU A 59 -72.07 -23.58 -3.83
CA GLU A 59 -72.43 -24.94 -3.43
C GLU A 59 -73.95 -25.26 -3.53
N GLY A 60 -74.84 -24.28 -3.60
CA GLY A 60 -76.29 -24.53 -3.67
C GLY A 60 -76.84 -25.26 -2.42
N GLU A 61 -78.15 -25.52 -2.36
CA GLU A 61 -78.79 -26.25 -1.25
C GLU A 61 -78.45 -27.74 -1.35
N GLY A 62 -77.23 -28.09 -0.93
CA GLY A 62 -76.77 -29.46 -0.72
C GLY A 62 -76.89 -29.87 0.75
N VAL A 63 -77.14 -31.17 0.98
CA VAL A 63 -77.43 -31.83 2.27
C VAL A 63 -76.21 -31.86 3.20
N GLU A 64 -75.65 -30.72 3.57
CA GLU A 64 -74.62 -30.59 4.59
C GLU A 64 -75.20 -30.08 5.92
N THR A 65 -74.74 -30.68 7.03
CA THR A 65 -75.21 -30.44 8.40
C THR A 65 -74.88 -29.06 8.99
N THR A 66 -74.10 -28.25 8.30
CA THR A 66 -73.74 -26.89 8.73
C THR A 66 -74.46 -25.88 7.84
N SER A 67 -75.25 -25.00 8.45
CA SER A 67 -75.98 -23.95 7.72
C SER A 67 -75.00 -23.16 6.83
N PRO A 68 -75.21 -23.08 5.50
CA PRO A 68 -74.41 -22.27 4.58
C PRO A 68 -74.22 -20.83 5.07
N HIS A 69 -75.24 -20.27 5.73
CA HIS A 69 -75.18 -18.97 6.41
C HIS A 69 -74.07 -18.89 7.46
N ALA A 70 -73.91 -19.92 8.28
CA ALA A 70 -72.91 -19.93 9.35
C ALA A 70 -71.48 -20.01 8.78
N ARG A 71 -71.27 -20.78 7.71
CA ARG A 71 -69.98 -20.83 6.99
C ARG A 71 -69.65 -19.50 6.33
N PHE A 72 -70.61 -18.90 5.62
CA PHE A 72 -70.44 -17.57 5.03
C PHE A 72 -70.10 -16.52 6.11
N ARG A 73 -70.85 -16.51 7.22
CA ARG A 73 -70.64 -15.56 8.31
C ARG A 73 -69.26 -15.72 8.96
N ALA A 74 -68.82 -16.96 9.20
CA ALA A 74 -67.49 -17.22 9.75
C ALA A 74 -66.37 -16.78 8.78
N ALA A 75 -66.54 -16.94 7.47
CA ALA A 75 -65.61 -16.42 6.47
C ALA A 75 -65.62 -14.88 6.43
N TYR A 76 -66.79 -14.25 6.43
CA TYR A 76 -66.93 -12.80 6.50
C TYR A 76 -66.28 -12.20 7.75
N ASP A 77 -66.55 -12.75 8.94
CA ASP A 77 -66.01 -12.24 10.20
C ASP A 77 -64.48 -12.37 10.23
N ARG A 78 -63.90 -13.42 9.59
CA ARG A 78 -62.44 -13.53 9.39
C ARG A 78 -61.88 -12.44 8.49
N ALA A 79 -62.53 -12.16 7.36
CA ALA A 79 -62.13 -11.07 6.46
C ALA A 79 -62.25 -9.69 7.16
N ALA A 80 -63.33 -9.46 7.90
CA ALA A 80 -63.58 -8.22 8.62
C ALA A 80 -62.64 -8.00 9.81
N ALA A 81 -62.17 -9.06 10.45
CA ALA A 81 -61.17 -9.00 11.51
C ALA A 81 -59.75 -8.67 10.99
N ASN A 82 -59.50 -8.83 9.69
CA ASN A 82 -58.19 -8.69 9.07
C ASN A 82 -58.20 -7.71 7.89
N ILE A 83 -58.71 -6.51 8.14
CA ILE A 83 -58.67 -5.40 7.18
C ILE A 83 -57.22 -4.90 7.05
N THR A 84 -56.68 -5.02 5.84
CA THR A 84 -55.30 -4.61 5.51
C THR A 84 -55.23 -3.25 4.82
N ASP A 85 -56.33 -2.82 4.19
CA ASP A 85 -56.43 -1.56 3.45
C ASP A 85 -57.77 -0.86 3.73
N GLU A 86 -57.74 0.47 3.82
CA GLU A 86 -58.93 1.29 4.10
C GLU A 86 -60.05 1.11 3.05
N ARG A 87 -59.69 0.75 1.81
CA ARG A 87 -60.61 0.47 0.70
C ARG A 87 -61.43 -0.81 0.92
N GLU A 88 -60.96 -1.76 1.74
CA GLU A 88 -61.68 -3.01 2.01
C GLU A 88 -62.92 -2.77 2.90
N ARG A 89 -62.83 -1.81 3.83
CA ARG A 89 -63.89 -1.50 4.80
C ARG A 89 -65.25 -1.17 4.16
N PRO A 90 -65.37 -0.24 3.19
CA PRO A 90 -66.65 0.05 2.56
C PRO A 90 -67.20 -1.14 1.74
N ILE A 91 -66.33 -1.98 1.19
CA ILE A 91 -66.71 -3.17 0.43
C ILE A 91 -67.30 -4.23 1.38
N LEU A 92 -66.62 -4.51 2.49
CA LEU A 92 -67.10 -5.43 3.54
C LEU A 92 -68.45 -4.98 4.12
N MET A 93 -68.63 -3.69 4.40
CA MET A 93 -69.94 -3.16 4.85
C MET A 93 -71.06 -3.35 3.82
N THR A 94 -70.71 -3.38 2.52
CA THR A 94 -71.68 -3.63 1.45
C THR A 94 -71.99 -5.12 1.35
N ILE A 95 -70.98 -5.99 1.47
CA ILE A 95 -71.12 -7.45 1.54
C ILE A 95 -72.02 -7.86 2.71
N ASP A 96 -71.83 -7.31 3.91
CA ASP A 96 -72.62 -7.58 5.11
C ASP A 96 -74.11 -7.22 4.92
N ARG A 97 -74.37 -6.07 4.28
CA ARG A 97 -75.73 -5.64 3.99
C ARG A 97 -76.41 -6.54 2.95
N LEU A 98 -75.65 -7.04 1.99
CA LEU A 98 -76.15 -7.89 0.91
C LEU A 98 -76.28 -9.35 1.34
N SER A 99 -75.49 -9.83 2.30
CA SER A 99 -75.45 -11.24 2.69
C SER A 99 -76.79 -11.72 3.23
N ASP A 100 -77.44 -10.93 4.09
CA ASP A 100 -78.71 -11.31 4.72
C ASP A 100 -79.86 -11.50 3.72
N ALA A 101 -79.81 -10.79 2.58
CA ALA A 101 -80.84 -10.81 1.54
C ALA A 101 -80.53 -11.75 0.35
N SER A 102 -79.27 -12.19 0.20
CA SER A 102 -78.78 -12.84 -1.04
C SER A 102 -78.50 -14.33 -0.91
N LEU A 103 -78.67 -14.91 0.29
CA LEU A 103 -78.40 -16.32 0.56
C LEU A 103 -79.48 -17.31 0.05
N PRO A 104 -80.71 -16.92 -0.34
CA PRO A 104 -81.58 -17.76 -1.17
C PRO A 104 -81.10 -17.85 -2.64
N ILE A 105 -81.15 -19.06 -3.22
CA ILE A 105 -80.50 -19.45 -4.49
C ILE A 105 -80.94 -18.64 -5.73
N GLU A 106 -82.15 -18.07 -5.72
CA GLU A 106 -82.78 -17.43 -6.89
C GLU A 106 -82.94 -15.91 -6.80
N SER A 107 -82.08 -15.21 -6.05
CA SER A 107 -82.22 -13.78 -5.85
C SER A 107 -81.33 -12.98 -6.82
N ALA A 108 -81.90 -12.02 -7.57
CA ALA A 108 -81.15 -10.98 -8.29
C ALA A 108 -80.05 -10.29 -7.43
N PRO A 109 -80.22 -10.13 -6.09
CA PRO A 109 -79.17 -9.73 -5.15
C PRO A 109 -77.87 -10.55 -5.17
N ARG A 110 -77.90 -11.84 -5.53
CA ARG A 110 -76.69 -12.70 -5.53
C ARG A 110 -75.61 -12.24 -6.49
N HIS A 111 -75.98 -11.68 -7.65
CA HIS A 111 -75.00 -11.12 -8.60
C HIS A 111 -74.30 -9.89 -8.03
N ALA A 112 -75.02 -9.05 -7.28
CA ALA A 112 -74.43 -7.89 -6.60
C ALA A 112 -73.47 -8.33 -5.48
N LEU A 113 -73.82 -9.35 -4.71
CA LEU A 113 -72.95 -9.91 -3.68
C LEU A 113 -71.66 -10.52 -4.28
N VAL A 114 -71.78 -11.31 -5.34
CA VAL A 114 -70.63 -11.87 -6.05
C VAL A 114 -69.74 -10.76 -6.63
N ALA A 115 -70.33 -9.71 -7.20
CA ALA A 115 -69.56 -8.57 -7.71
C ALA A 115 -68.75 -7.86 -6.62
N GLU A 116 -69.34 -7.64 -5.43
CA GLU A 116 -68.61 -7.02 -4.32
C GLU A 116 -67.53 -7.96 -3.73
N LEU A 117 -67.77 -9.28 -3.71
CA LEU A 117 -66.74 -10.27 -3.31
C LEU A 117 -65.57 -10.30 -4.30
N VAL A 118 -65.83 -10.27 -5.61
CA VAL A 118 -64.80 -10.17 -6.65
C VAL A 118 -64.01 -8.88 -6.47
N ARG A 119 -64.70 -7.75 -6.27
CA ARG A 119 -64.07 -6.44 -6.02
C ARG A 119 -63.20 -6.44 -4.76
N LEU A 120 -63.62 -7.11 -3.69
CA LEU A 120 -62.79 -7.29 -2.49
C LEU A 120 -61.52 -8.09 -2.80
N GLY A 121 -61.64 -9.16 -3.58
CA GLY A 121 -60.51 -9.96 -4.06
C GLY A 121 -59.55 -9.17 -4.95
N GLU A 122 -60.06 -8.29 -5.82
CA GLU A 122 -59.25 -7.39 -6.66
C GLU A 122 -58.44 -6.41 -5.81
N VAL A 123 -59.07 -5.73 -4.85
CA VAL A 123 -58.37 -4.83 -3.92
C VAL A 123 -57.26 -5.57 -3.16
N ASN A 124 -57.54 -6.79 -2.70
CA ASN A 124 -56.56 -7.59 -1.99
C ASN A 124 -55.38 -8.00 -2.90
N ARG A 125 -55.66 -8.42 -4.15
CA ARG A 125 -54.63 -8.75 -5.14
C ARG A 125 -53.75 -7.54 -5.48
N ASP A 126 -54.33 -6.36 -5.62
CA ASP A 126 -53.57 -5.12 -5.84
C ASP A 126 -52.64 -4.82 -4.66
N ASN A 127 -53.09 -5.05 -3.43
CA ASN A 127 -52.27 -4.87 -2.23
C ASN A 127 -51.08 -5.84 -2.20
N ILE A 128 -51.28 -7.09 -2.61
CA ILE A 128 -50.18 -8.08 -2.72
C ILE A 128 -49.14 -7.62 -3.75
N VAL A 129 -49.58 -7.15 -4.92
CA VAL A 129 -48.67 -6.69 -5.98
C VAL A 129 -47.89 -5.44 -5.55
N ALA A 130 -48.55 -4.49 -4.89
CA ALA A 130 -47.89 -3.31 -4.35
C ALA A 130 -46.84 -3.69 -3.29
N ALA A 131 -47.19 -4.61 -2.38
CA ALA A 131 -46.27 -5.11 -1.37
C ALA A 131 -45.07 -5.87 -1.97
N ASP A 132 -45.25 -6.67 -3.02
CA ASP A 132 -44.15 -7.31 -3.75
C ASP A 132 -43.23 -6.28 -4.42
N HIS A 133 -43.79 -5.22 -4.98
CA HIS A 133 -42.99 -4.16 -5.58
C HIS A 133 -42.15 -3.41 -4.53
N ASP A 134 -42.74 -3.07 -3.38
CA ASP A 134 -42.01 -2.44 -2.28
C ASP A 134 -40.96 -3.38 -1.68
N ALA A 135 -41.25 -4.67 -1.58
CA ALA A 135 -40.30 -5.72 -1.22
C ALA A 135 -39.06 -5.72 -2.12
N ARG A 136 -39.28 -5.72 -3.45
CA ARG A 136 -38.21 -5.69 -4.44
C ARG A 136 -37.38 -4.41 -4.34
N ARG A 137 -38.03 -3.25 -4.15
CA ARG A 137 -37.34 -1.97 -3.97
C ARG A 137 -36.46 -1.98 -2.73
N LEU A 138 -36.97 -2.47 -1.60
CA LEU A 138 -36.17 -2.65 -0.39
C LEU A 138 -35.01 -3.62 -0.64
N GLY A 139 -35.21 -4.67 -1.45
CA GLY A 139 -34.18 -5.65 -1.81
C GLY A 139 -33.05 -5.06 -2.61
N THR A 140 -33.38 -4.28 -3.63
CA THR A 140 -32.39 -3.56 -4.44
C THR A 140 -31.61 -2.54 -3.61
N ALA A 141 -32.27 -1.80 -2.72
CA ALA A 141 -31.60 -0.85 -1.82
C ALA A 141 -30.66 -1.55 -0.81
N GLY A 142 -31.08 -2.69 -0.26
CA GLY A 142 -30.26 -3.54 0.61
C GLY A 142 -29.02 -4.07 -0.12
N ALA A 143 -29.19 -4.54 -1.35
CA ALA A 143 -28.08 -5.01 -2.19
C ALA A 143 -27.05 -3.90 -2.47
N TRP A 144 -27.49 -2.70 -2.84
CA TRP A 144 -26.59 -1.56 -3.03
C TRP A 144 -25.85 -1.17 -1.75
N SER A 145 -26.51 -1.27 -0.60
CA SER A 145 -25.89 -1.01 0.70
C SER A 145 -24.77 -2.01 0.99
N LEU A 146 -24.98 -3.30 0.69
CA LEU A 146 -23.95 -4.35 0.82
C LEU A 146 -22.77 -4.11 -0.13
N VAL A 147 -23.02 -3.75 -1.39
CA VAL A 147 -21.96 -3.44 -2.37
C VAL A 147 -21.13 -2.24 -1.90
N PHE A 148 -21.77 -1.17 -1.43
CA PHE A 148 -21.08 0.00 -0.91
C PHE A 148 -20.21 -0.34 0.30
N LEU A 149 -20.76 -1.11 1.24
CA LEU A 149 -20.05 -1.55 2.44
C LEU A 149 -18.85 -2.45 2.12
N ALA A 150 -19.01 -3.38 1.17
CA ALA A 150 -17.92 -4.23 0.68
C ALA A 150 -16.82 -3.38 0.01
N THR A 151 -17.21 -2.40 -0.81
CA THR A 151 -16.27 -1.48 -1.47
C THR A 151 -15.49 -0.65 -0.47
N LEU A 152 -16.14 -0.11 0.56
CA LEU A 152 -15.50 0.68 1.61
C LEU A 152 -14.53 -0.16 2.45
N THR A 153 -14.94 -1.39 2.76
CA THR A 153 -14.13 -2.35 3.50
C THR A 153 -12.88 -2.75 2.70
N LEU A 154 -13.04 -3.06 1.41
CA LEU A 154 -11.95 -3.36 0.50
C LEU A 154 -10.99 -2.16 0.35
N GLY A 155 -11.53 -0.96 0.16
CA GLY A 155 -10.75 0.27 0.05
C GLY A 155 -9.92 0.53 1.30
N SER A 156 -10.51 0.31 2.49
CA SER A 156 -9.83 0.46 3.78
C SER A 156 -8.72 -0.58 3.97
N ALA A 157 -8.94 -1.84 3.56
CA ALA A 157 -7.92 -2.88 3.57
C ALA A 157 -6.75 -2.56 2.63
N LEU A 158 -7.02 -2.13 1.40
CA LEU A 158 -5.98 -1.70 0.45
C LEU A 158 -5.20 -0.50 0.97
N ALA A 159 -5.87 0.49 1.56
CA ALA A 159 -5.21 1.65 2.16
C ALA A 159 -4.31 1.24 3.33
N ALA A 160 -4.76 0.32 4.18
CA ALA A 160 -3.96 -0.22 5.28
C ALA A 160 -2.71 -0.97 4.78
N LEU A 161 -2.86 -1.81 3.74
CA LEU A 161 -1.74 -2.51 3.12
C LEU A 161 -0.72 -1.55 2.51
N ARG A 162 -1.17 -0.56 1.72
CA ARG A 162 -0.29 0.48 1.15
C ARG A 162 0.42 1.30 2.23
N ARG A 163 -0.26 1.56 3.35
CA ARG A 163 0.34 2.25 4.49
C ARG A 163 1.39 1.38 5.17
N MET A 164 1.12 0.09 5.37
CA MET A 164 2.08 -0.84 5.96
C MET A 164 3.34 -0.98 5.10
N ASP A 165 3.15 -1.10 3.79
CA ASP A 165 4.23 -1.16 2.80
C ASP A 165 5.17 0.06 2.90
N ARG A 166 4.62 1.27 2.77
CA ARG A 166 5.41 2.51 2.82
C ARG A 166 6.01 2.82 4.20
N ARG A 167 5.29 2.52 5.28
CA ARG A 167 5.73 2.92 6.65
C ARG A 167 6.65 1.91 7.30
N VAL A 168 6.61 0.64 6.88
CA VAL A 168 7.31 -0.46 7.55
C VAL A 168 8.15 -1.27 6.57
N LEU A 169 7.56 -1.80 5.50
CA LEU A 169 8.26 -2.74 4.62
C LEU A 169 9.41 -2.06 3.87
N GLN A 170 9.13 -0.94 3.19
CA GLN A 170 10.17 -0.19 2.48
C GLN A 170 11.33 0.28 3.37
N PRO A 171 11.10 0.87 4.57
CA PRO A 171 12.20 1.21 5.47
C PRO A 171 13.03 -0.01 5.96
N VAL A 172 12.38 -1.16 6.16
CA VAL A 172 13.07 -2.40 6.55
C VAL A 172 13.91 -2.94 5.40
N GLU A 173 13.39 -2.92 4.17
CA GLU A 173 14.14 -3.28 2.96
C GLU A 173 15.35 -2.36 2.77
N GLU A 174 15.18 -1.04 2.91
CA GLU A 174 16.28 -0.07 2.82
C GLU A 174 17.36 -0.34 3.88
N LEU A 175 16.96 -0.62 5.14
CA LEU A 175 17.89 -1.02 6.20
C LEU A 175 18.67 -2.29 5.83
N HIS A 176 17.95 -3.31 5.32
CA HIS A 176 18.55 -4.57 4.92
C HIS A 176 19.56 -4.37 3.78
N ASP A 177 19.20 -3.59 2.78
CA ASP A 177 20.03 -3.29 1.62
C ASP A 177 21.29 -2.52 1.98
N VAL A 178 21.20 -1.52 2.88
CA VAL A 178 22.37 -0.79 3.35
C VAL A 178 23.31 -1.70 4.14
N LEU A 179 22.77 -2.56 5.01
CA LEU A 179 23.56 -3.54 5.74
C LEU A 179 24.25 -4.55 4.82
N LEU A 180 23.57 -5.02 3.77
CA LEU A 180 24.18 -5.89 2.75
C LEU A 180 25.25 -5.15 1.93
N GLY A 181 25.00 -3.90 1.54
CA GLY A 181 25.99 -3.06 0.83
C GLY A 181 27.27 -2.86 1.66
N LEU A 182 27.12 -2.63 2.96
CA LEU A 182 28.26 -2.53 3.88
C LEU A 182 29.08 -3.82 3.93
N ARG A 183 28.43 -4.99 3.92
CA ARG A 183 29.14 -6.28 3.83
C ARG A 183 29.87 -6.47 2.50
N ARG A 184 29.45 -5.79 1.44
CA ARG A 184 30.09 -5.79 0.12
C ARG A 184 31.16 -4.71 -0.05
N GLY A 185 31.42 -3.89 0.99
CA GLY A 185 32.41 -2.81 0.96
C GLY A 185 31.87 -1.44 0.53
N GLU A 186 30.56 -1.29 0.36
CA GLU A 186 29.92 -0.01 -0.01
C GLU A 186 29.78 0.92 1.21
N HIS A 187 30.88 1.46 1.71
CA HIS A 187 30.90 2.25 2.95
C HIS A 187 30.22 3.62 2.84
N ARG A 188 29.93 4.10 1.62
CA ARG A 188 29.28 5.40 1.37
C ARG A 188 27.76 5.34 1.29
N ARG A 189 27.15 4.14 1.26
CA ARG A 189 25.68 4.02 1.23
C ARG A 189 25.08 4.47 2.57
N ARG A 190 23.95 5.15 2.53
CA ARG A 190 23.22 5.65 3.71
C ARG A 190 21.75 5.29 3.56
N CYS A 191 21.12 5.00 4.69
CA CYS A 191 19.68 4.79 4.76
C CYS A 191 18.95 6.11 4.49
N ARG A 192 17.93 6.09 3.62
CA ARG A 192 17.03 7.23 3.42
C ARG A 192 15.66 6.91 4.01
N PRO A 193 15.25 7.51 5.14
CA PRO A 193 13.90 7.32 5.64
C PRO A 193 12.92 7.92 4.61
N GLY A 194 12.14 7.07 3.95
CA GLY A 194 11.10 7.50 3.03
C GLY A 194 10.06 8.37 3.73
N LEU A 195 9.40 9.26 2.97
CA LEU A 195 8.30 10.08 3.48
C LEU A 195 7.21 9.19 4.10
N GLY A 196 7.11 9.24 5.43
CA GLY A 196 6.11 8.50 6.20
C GLY A 196 6.62 7.23 6.90
N ALA A 197 7.92 6.91 6.86
CA ALA A 197 8.50 5.84 7.67
C ALA A 197 8.03 5.92 9.14
N ALA A 198 7.86 4.76 9.79
CA ALA A 198 7.55 4.76 11.21
C ALA A 198 8.69 5.40 12.02
N ASP A 199 8.35 6.20 13.03
CA ASP A 199 9.32 7.01 13.77
C ASP A 199 10.45 6.18 14.37
N GLU A 200 10.15 4.98 14.90
CA GLU A 200 11.21 4.10 15.42
C GLU A 200 12.13 3.54 14.34
N LEU A 201 11.61 3.22 13.16
CA LEU A 201 12.43 2.77 12.04
C LEU A 201 13.28 3.92 11.51
N ALA A 202 12.71 5.13 11.40
CA ALA A 202 13.45 6.32 11.03
C ALA A 202 14.57 6.65 12.03
N GLN A 203 14.30 6.51 13.33
CA GLN A 203 15.30 6.67 14.39
C GLN A 203 16.41 5.62 14.30
N ALA A 204 16.07 4.35 14.05
CA ALA A 204 17.04 3.29 13.86
C ALA A 204 17.92 3.51 12.62
N MET A 205 17.33 3.94 11.50
CA MET A 205 18.04 4.33 10.28
C MET A 205 19.00 5.49 10.52
N ALA A 206 18.55 6.54 11.24
CA ALA A 206 19.38 7.68 11.58
C ALA A 206 20.53 7.31 12.55
N ALA A 207 20.28 6.41 13.50
CA ALA A 207 21.32 5.87 14.38
C ALA A 207 22.36 5.06 13.58
N LEU A 208 21.93 4.22 12.64
CA LEU A 208 22.84 3.48 11.77
C LEU A 208 23.69 4.43 10.92
N ASN A 209 23.08 5.43 10.28
CA ASN A 209 23.81 6.42 9.49
C ASN A 209 24.90 7.12 10.30
N ARG A 210 24.60 7.55 11.55
CA ARG A 210 25.60 8.15 12.45
C ARG A 210 26.78 7.22 12.71
N ILE A 211 26.53 5.94 13.01
CA ILE A 211 27.60 4.96 13.23
C ILE A 211 28.48 4.80 11.98
N LEU A 212 27.88 4.85 10.78
CA LEU A 212 28.62 4.77 9.52
C LEU A 212 29.46 6.03 9.26
N ASP A 213 28.90 7.21 9.57
CA ASP A 213 29.60 8.49 9.45
C ASP A 213 30.78 8.57 10.41
N ASP A 214 30.61 8.15 11.66
CA ASP A 214 31.68 8.10 12.68
C ASP A 214 32.80 7.16 12.22
N ARG A 215 32.44 5.97 11.73
CA ARG A 215 33.42 4.98 11.26
C ARG A 215 34.17 5.45 10.02
N GLN A 216 33.47 6.11 9.09
CA GLN A 216 34.10 6.67 7.90
C GLN A 216 35.03 7.85 8.24
N SER A 217 34.63 8.70 9.17
CA SER A 217 35.45 9.81 9.66
C SER A 217 36.72 9.30 10.35
N ALA A 218 36.60 8.27 11.18
CA ALA A 218 37.76 7.64 11.83
C ALA A 218 38.76 7.07 10.82
N LEU A 219 38.29 6.43 9.74
CA LEU A 219 39.15 5.94 8.66
C LEU A 219 39.87 7.07 7.94
N VAL A 220 39.16 8.16 7.61
CA VAL A 220 39.76 9.33 6.94
C VAL A 220 40.83 9.96 7.83
N THR A 221 40.55 10.16 9.12
CA THR A 221 41.51 10.71 10.08
C THR A 221 42.74 9.81 10.23
N ALA A 222 42.56 8.48 10.27
CA ALA A 222 43.68 7.54 10.33
C ALA A 222 44.56 7.64 9.08
N THR A 223 43.96 7.67 7.89
CA THR A 223 44.72 7.83 6.64
C THR A 223 45.40 9.19 6.53
N ALA A 224 44.77 10.26 7.02
CA ALA A 224 45.36 11.60 7.02
C ALA A 224 46.53 11.70 8.01
N ALA A 225 46.42 11.07 9.18
CA ALA A 225 47.51 10.99 10.16
C ALA A 225 48.70 10.17 9.64
N GLU A 226 48.43 9.07 8.93
CA GLU A 226 49.46 8.27 8.26
C GLU A 226 50.16 9.07 7.16
N HIS A 227 49.41 9.80 6.34
CA HIS A 227 49.99 10.67 5.31
C HIS A 227 50.79 11.83 5.92
N ALA A 228 50.26 12.49 6.96
CA ALA A 228 50.95 13.56 7.66
C ALA A 228 52.21 13.08 8.39
N PHE A 229 52.24 11.84 8.88
CA PHE A 229 53.44 11.22 9.43
C PHE A 229 54.50 10.97 8.35
N LEU A 230 54.08 10.57 7.14
CA LEU A 230 54.98 10.37 6.01
C LEU A 230 55.48 11.69 5.39
N THR A 231 54.72 12.79 5.48
CA THR A 231 55.07 14.09 4.87
C THR A 231 55.57 15.14 5.86
N GLY A 232 55.40 14.94 7.17
CA GLY A 232 55.55 15.97 8.21
C GLY A 232 56.99 16.35 8.58
N GLY A 233 58.00 15.64 8.06
CA GLY A 233 59.41 15.99 8.27
C GLY A 233 60.08 16.71 7.10
N ASP A 234 59.46 16.74 5.91
CA ASP A 234 60.26 16.79 4.69
C ASP A 234 60.04 18.05 3.84
N GLU A 235 59.05 18.92 4.09
CA GLU A 235 58.85 20.06 3.17
C GLU A 235 59.92 21.16 3.34
N ALA A 236 60.31 21.48 4.57
CA ALA A 236 61.39 22.41 4.86
C ALA A 236 62.78 21.80 4.56
N ASP A 237 62.97 20.52 4.88
CA ASP A 237 64.21 19.81 4.62
C ASP A 237 64.38 19.57 3.11
N ARG A 238 63.34 19.19 2.39
CA ARG A 238 63.33 19.09 0.91
C ARG A 238 63.53 20.45 0.26
N ALA A 239 62.91 21.53 0.74
CA ALA A 239 63.16 22.87 0.22
C ALA A 239 64.63 23.30 0.42
N THR A 240 65.20 22.96 1.58
CA THR A 240 66.62 23.22 1.90
C THR A 240 67.55 22.37 1.03
N LEU A 241 67.26 21.09 0.85
CA LEU A 241 68.03 20.19 -0.01
C LEU A 241 67.95 20.59 -1.48
N LEU A 242 66.79 21.01 -1.97
CA LEU A 242 66.64 21.56 -3.32
C LEU A 242 67.45 22.84 -3.49
N HIS A 243 67.40 23.75 -2.51
CA HIS A 243 68.21 24.97 -2.55
C HIS A 243 69.72 24.68 -2.53
N LEU A 244 70.18 23.75 -1.68
CA LEU A 244 71.59 23.33 -1.65
C LEU A 244 72.04 22.63 -2.94
N LEU A 245 71.15 21.86 -3.57
CA LEU A 245 71.41 21.21 -4.84
C LEU A 245 71.53 22.23 -5.99
N ASP A 246 70.72 23.28 -5.94
CA ASP A 246 70.79 24.39 -6.89
C ASP A 246 71.98 25.33 -6.64
N GLU A 247 72.49 25.48 -5.42
CA GLU A 247 73.70 26.28 -5.15
C GLU A 247 75.01 25.56 -5.55
N SER A 248 74.95 24.26 -5.89
CA SER A 248 76.13 23.51 -6.32
C SER A 248 76.69 24.04 -7.65
N GLU A 249 78.00 24.25 -7.70
CA GLU A 249 78.67 24.75 -8.91
C GLU A 249 78.74 23.69 -10.03
N ASP A 250 78.64 22.41 -9.68
CA ASP A 250 78.73 21.32 -10.65
C ASP A 250 77.33 21.01 -11.23
N PRO A 251 77.20 20.79 -12.55
CA PRO A 251 75.96 20.28 -13.14
C PRO A 251 75.66 18.86 -12.64
N VAL A 252 74.55 18.69 -11.91
CA VAL A 252 74.12 17.42 -11.33
C VAL A 252 72.82 16.95 -11.96
N VAL A 253 72.81 15.68 -12.40
CA VAL A 253 71.65 15.02 -12.99
C VAL A 253 71.40 13.68 -12.30
N VAL A 254 70.16 13.42 -11.92
CA VAL A 254 69.72 12.13 -11.36
C VAL A 254 68.96 11.37 -12.43
N VAL A 255 69.42 10.16 -12.71
CA VAL A 255 68.78 9.24 -13.67
C VAL A 255 68.29 7.98 -12.98
N GLU A 256 67.15 7.49 -13.43
CA GLU A 256 66.59 6.20 -13.01
C GLU A 256 67.22 5.05 -13.81
N GLY A 257 67.17 3.82 -13.31
CA GLY A 257 67.74 2.63 -13.98
C GLY A 257 67.21 2.39 -15.41
N THR A 258 66.07 2.98 -15.76
CA THR A 258 65.49 3.02 -17.11
C THR A 258 66.24 3.92 -18.09
N GLY A 259 67.10 4.81 -17.58
CA GLY A 259 67.80 5.86 -18.33
C GLY A 259 67.03 7.17 -18.45
N GLU A 260 65.88 7.31 -17.76
CA GLU A 260 65.12 8.56 -17.71
C GLU A 260 65.71 9.53 -16.68
N VAL A 261 65.77 10.82 -17.03
CA VAL A 261 66.19 11.88 -16.11
C VAL A 261 65.03 12.23 -15.19
N VAL A 262 65.18 12.00 -13.89
CA VAL A 262 64.13 12.23 -12.89
C VAL A 262 64.29 13.55 -12.14
N ALA A 263 65.52 14.08 -12.06
CA ALA A 263 65.81 15.39 -11.47
C ALA A 263 67.16 15.93 -11.98
N CYS A 264 67.33 17.23 -11.97
CA CYS A 264 68.62 17.90 -12.20
C CYS A 264 68.62 19.27 -11.49
N ASN A 265 69.81 19.78 -11.15
CA ASN A 265 69.93 21.18 -10.74
C ASN A 265 69.88 22.10 -11.97
N HIS A 266 69.79 23.42 -11.75
CA HIS A 266 69.69 24.39 -12.84
C HIS A 266 70.83 24.28 -13.88
N ARG A 267 72.09 24.11 -13.45
CA ARG A 267 73.25 23.92 -14.35
C ARG A 267 73.17 22.61 -15.15
N GLY A 268 72.68 21.54 -14.51
CA GLY A 268 72.42 20.25 -15.16
C GLY A 268 71.35 20.36 -16.24
N LEU A 269 70.31 21.16 -15.99
CA LEU A 269 69.25 21.43 -16.97
C LEU A 269 69.76 22.20 -18.19
N ASP A 270 70.61 23.21 -17.98
CA ASP A 270 71.24 23.97 -19.07
C ASP A 270 72.09 23.04 -19.96
N ARG A 271 72.93 22.20 -19.35
CA ARG A 271 73.74 21.20 -20.07
C ARG A 271 72.90 20.18 -20.83
N LEU A 272 71.80 19.70 -20.24
CA LEU A 272 70.86 18.77 -20.87
C LEU A 272 70.12 19.37 -22.07
N SER A 273 70.00 20.71 -22.11
CA SER A 273 69.32 21.44 -23.20
C SER A 273 70.26 21.71 -24.37
N ASP A 274 71.56 21.94 -24.10
CA ASP A 274 72.56 22.28 -25.11
C ASP A 274 73.18 21.07 -25.83
N GLN A 275 73.19 19.88 -25.22
CA GLN A 275 73.83 18.68 -25.79
C GLN A 275 72.86 17.52 -25.98
N GLY A 276 72.37 17.33 -27.22
CA GLY A 276 71.46 16.24 -27.58
C GLY A 276 72.00 14.82 -27.30
N ASP A 277 73.32 14.64 -27.36
CA ASP A 277 73.98 13.34 -27.12
C ASP A 277 74.17 12.99 -25.63
N LEU A 278 73.96 13.96 -24.73
CA LEU A 278 74.14 13.77 -23.29
C LEU A 278 73.09 12.83 -22.70
N LYS A 279 71.83 12.93 -23.14
CA LYS A 279 70.74 12.03 -22.69
C LYS A 279 71.01 10.57 -23.03
N ALA A 280 71.53 10.31 -24.24
CA ALA A 280 71.89 8.96 -24.66
C ALA A 280 73.04 8.39 -23.82
N THR A 281 73.99 9.26 -23.45
CA THR A 281 75.14 8.91 -22.59
C THR A 281 74.70 8.58 -21.17
N LEU A 282 73.83 9.41 -20.56
CA LEU A 282 73.28 9.16 -19.22
C LEU A 282 72.43 7.87 -19.17
N ALA A 283 71.66 7.58 -20.22
CA ALA A 283 70.90 6.33 -20.32
C ALA A 283 71.80 5.08 -20.41
N ARG A 284 73.01 5.19 -20.96
CA ARG A 284 74.00 4.10 -20.96
C ARG A 284 74.59 3.88 -19.57
N ILE A 285 74.89 4.96 -18.84
CA ILE A 285 75.39 4.91 -17.46
C ILE A 285 74.36 4.24 -16.54
N ALA A 286 73.08 4.61 -16.67
CA ALA A 286 71.99 3.99 -15.89
C ALA A 286 71.86 2.47 -16.11
N ARG A 287 72.28 1.97 -17.28
CA ARG A 287 72.32 0.53 -17.61
C ARG A 287 73.59 -0.19 -17.15
N GLY A 288 74.46 0.50 -16.41
CA GLY A 288 75.70 -0.06 -15.85
C GLY A 288 76.92 -0.01 -16.77
N GLU A 289 76.87 0.79 -17.85
CA GLU A 289 78.07 1.04 -18.65
C GLU A 289 79.01 2.03 -17.93
N PRO A 290 80.35 1.91 -18.10
CA PRO A 290 81.30 2.81 -17.46
C PRO A 290 81.11 4.25 -17.93
N ALA A 291 81.13 5.19 -17.00
CA ALA A 291 80.98 6.61 -17.29
C ALA A 291 82.15 7.12 -18.17
N PRO A 292 81.88 7.88 -19.24
CA PRO A 292 82.92 8.49 -20.06
C PRO A 292 83.68 9.58 -19.28
N ARG A 293 84.86 9.97 -19.77
CA ARG A 293 85.62 11.10 -19.19
C ARG A 293 84.74 12.35 -19.16
N GLY A 294 84.69 13.03 -18.01
CA GLY A 294 83.83 14.20 -17.81
C GLY A 294 82.54 13.93 -17.02
N ILE A 295 82.24 12.69 -16.64
CA ILE A 295 81.03 12.33 -15.87
C ILE A 295 81.39 11.39 -14.72
N GLU A 296 81.11 11.83 -13.49
CA GLU A 296 81.20 10.98 -12.30
C GLU A 296 79.81 10.46 -11.93
N ALA A 297 79.62 9.14 -11.94
CA ALA A 297 78.33 8.52 -11.64
C ALA A 297 78.39 7.67 -10.36
N SER A 298 77.52 7.97 -9.41
CA SER A 298 77.41 7.27 -8.13
C SER A 298 75.99 6.72 -7.91
N PRO A 299 75.82 5.44 -7.52
CA PRO A 299 74.50 4.88 -7.25
C PRO A 299 73.91 5.44 -5.95
N VAL A 300 72.62 5.73 -5.95
CA VAL A 300 71.88 6.15 -4.76
C VAL A 300 71.57 4.93 -3.90
N LYS A 301 72.05 4.92 -2.65
CA LYS A 301 71.83 3.79 -1.73
C LYS A 301 70.33 3.51 -1.56
N GLY A 302 69.92 2.27 -1.90
CA GLY A 302 68.56 1.79 -1.69
C GLY A 302 67.54 2.18 -2.77
N ALA A 303 67.98 2.81 -3.87
CA ALA A 303 67.12 3.13 -5.01
C ALA A 303 67.81 2.72 -6.33
N ASP A 304 67.03 2.36 -7.34
CA ASP A 304 67.53 2.08 -8.70
C ASP A 304 67.78 3.39 -9.46
N ARG A 305 68.67 4.23 -8.90
CA ARG A 305 68.96 5.59 -9.37
C ARG A 305 70.44 5.89 -9.27
N TYR A 306 70.92 6.71 -10.20
CA TYR A 306 72.31 7.17 -10.27
C TYR A 306 72.35 8.69 -10.22
N VAL A 307 73.23 9.25 -9.40
CA VAL A 307 73.60 10.66 -9.43
C VAL A 307 74.81 10.81 -10.34
N CYS A 308 74.67 11.61 -11.39
CA CYS A 308 75.71 11.92 -12.36
C CYS A 308 76.14 13.38 -12.17
N VAL A 309 77.39 13.61 -11.82
CA VAL A 309 78.03 14.93 -11.76
C VAL A 309 78.80 15.12 -13.07
N LEU A 310 78.52 16.20 -13.79
CA LEU A 310 79.17 16.53 -15.05
C LEU A 310 80.29 17.53 -14.80
N ASP A 311 81.46 17.36 -15.40
CA ASP A 311 82.55 18.33 -15.29
C ASP A 311 82.15 19.67 -15.94
N ALA A 312 82.58 20.78 -15.33
CA ALA A 312 82.20 22.13 -15.74
C ALA A 312 82.91 22.66 -17.01
N GLU A 313 83.69 21.84 -17.73
CA GLU A 313 84.43 22.23 -18.96
C GLU A 313 83.53 22.74 -20.10
#